data_AF-A0A961C358-F1
#
_entry.id   AF-A0A961C358-F1
#
_cell.length_a   1.000
_cell.length_b   1.000
_cell.length_c   1.000
_cell.angle_alpha   90.00
_cell.angle_beta   90.00
_cell.angle_gamma   90.00
#
_symmetry.space_group_name_H-M   'P 1'
#
loop_
_entity.id
_entity.type
_entity.pdbx_description
1 polymer ?
#
loop_
_entity_poly.entity_id
_entity_poly.type
_entity_poly.pdbx_seq_one_letter_code
_entity_poly.pdbx_strand_id
1 'polypeptide(L)'
;MRSRVDLPQVGWRLGDAREPRGGQLWVPWDRTAGVIGPQGSGKTLDLLTPALLAAPGPALVTLTKVNDLLLSITDRGRDGRPVLVLDPFGLAPGLPELVWDPIAGCIDPKLAERRAKAFTAGTVKGAVASGSGDAAARFYAGESAKVLQAFFHAAALTGRSLEQMLHWVANPSAATEPEEILANHPHAAPFWDGLLRGALHGDDRTAGNTITTV
;
A
#
# COMPACT_ATOMS: atom_id res chain seq x y z
N MET A 1 23.23 18.55 35.90
CA MET A 1 22.06 17.67 36.07
C MET A 1 21.74 17.05 34.71
N ARG A 2 22.10 15.79 34.46
CA ARG A 2 21.75 15.12 33.19
C ARG A 2 20.26 14.79 33.22
N SER A 3 19.47 15.33 32.30
CA SER A 3 18.08 14.92 32.13
C SER A 3 18.07 13.42 31.82
N ARG A 4 17.30 12.66 32.59
CA ARG A 4 17.14 11.22 32.38
C ARG A 4 16.20 11.08 31.17
N VAL A 5 16.73 10.63 30.04
CA VAL A 5 15.93 10.39 28.84
C VAL A 5 15.00 9.21 29.12
N ASP A 6 13.70 9.39 28.89
CA ASP A 6 12.73 8.31 28.93
C ASP A 6 12.85 7.49 27.62
N LEU A 7 13.59 6.38 27.67
CA LEU A 7 14.00 5.63 26.49
C LEU A 7 12.84 5.14 25.60
N PRO A 8 11.71 4.62 26.14
CA PRO A 8 10.52 4.27 25.35
C PRO A 8 9.94 5.41 24.51
N GLN A 9 10.12 6.67 24.93
CA GLN A 9 9.62 7.83 24.17
C GLN A 9 10.48 8.13 22.93
N VAL A 10 11.73 7.69 22.93
CA VAL A 10 12.70 8.01 21.86
C VAL A 10 13.10 6.80 21.02
N GLY A 11 12.83 5.58 21.46
CA GLY A 11 13.08 4.37 20.68
C GLY A 11 12.43 3.11 21.22
N TRP A 12 12.64 2.01 20.49
CA TRP A 12 12.27 0.67 20.93
C TRP A 12 13.50 -0.11 21.38
N ARG A 13 13.28 -1.05 22.29
CA ARG A 13 14.35 -1.90 22.83
C ARG A 13 14.70 -3.01 21.83
N LEU A 14 15.96 -3.03 21.39
CA LEU A 14 16.50 -4.07 20.51
C LEU A 14 16.94 -5.32 21.29
N GLY A 15 17.47 -5.13 22.50
CA GLY A 15 18.00 -6.23 23.31
C GLY A 15 19.08 -5.75 24.28
N ASP A 16 19.99 -6.64 24.64
CA ASP A 16 21.14 -6.32 25.50
C ASP A 16 22.45 -6.59 24.76
N ALA A 17 23.37 -5.63 24.80
CA ALA A 17 24.72 -5.77 24.27
C ALA A 17 25.51 -6.80 25.07
N ARG A 18 25.81 -7.94 24.42
CA ARG A 18 26.60 -9.04 24.98
C ARG A 18 28.10 -8.83 24.79
N GLU A 19 28.53 -8.42 23.59
CA GLU A 19 29.94 -8.24 23.24
C GLU A 19 30.10 -7.04 22.27
N PRO A 20 30.79 -5.96 22.67
CA PRO A 20 31.21 -5.67 24.04
C PRO A 20 30.01 -5.52 24.98
N ARG A 21 30.17 -5.85 26.27
CA ARG A 21 29.10 -5.68 27.27
C ARG A 21 28.75 -4.19 27.41
N GLY A 22 27.52 -3.82 27.06
CA GLY A 22 27.11 -2.42 26.94
C GLY A 22 25.73 -2.07 27.50
N GLY A 23 25.05 -3.02 28.17
CA GLY A 23 23.70 -2.81 28.70
C GLY A 23 22.62 -2.90 27.62
N GLN A 24 21.51 -2.19 27.80
CA GLN A 24 20.37 -2.24 26.88
C GLN A 24 20.67 -1.48 25.57
N LEU A 25 20.33 -2.10 24.45
CA LEU A 25 20.37 -1.51 23.13
C LEU A 25 18.98 -1.02 22.73
N TRP A 26 18.93 0.19 22.20
CA TRP A 26 17.71 0.86 21.77
C TRP A 26 17.89 1.38 20.35
N VAL A 27 16.82 1.29 19.57
CA VAL A 27 16.75 1.81 18.20
C VAL A 27 15.81 3.01 18.21
N PRO A 28 16.26 4.20 17.79
CA PRO A 28 15.41 5.37 17.74
C PRO A 28 14.19 5.18 16.84
N TRP A 29 13.04 5.76 17.22
CA TRP A 29 11.80 5.67 16.44
C TRP A 29 11.89 6.35 15.07
N ASP A 30 12.76 7.35 14.93
CA ASP A 30 13.01 8.09 13.69
C ASP A 30 14.01 7.39 12.75
N ARG A 31 14.45 6.16 13.09
CA ARG A 31 15.37 5.35 12.29
C ARG A 31 14.69 4.10 11.77
N THR A 32 14.89 3.84 10.49
CA THR A 32 14.52 2.57 9.86
C THR A 32 15.45 1.46 10.31
N ALA A 33 14.88 0.30 10.67
CA ALA A 33 15.61 -0.92 10.98
C ALA A 33 15.15 -2.09 10.11
N GLY A 34 16.09 -2.94 9.71
CA GLY A 34 15.82 -4.19 9.01
C GLY A 34 16.20 -5.39 9.86
N VAL A 35 15.28 -6.34 10.03
CA VAL A 35 15.51 -7.58 10.79
C VAL A 35 15.49 -8.76 9.83
N ILE A 36 16.62 -9.46 9.71
CA ILE A 36 16.77 -10.63 8.85
C ILE A 36 17.00 -11.84 9.74
N GLY A 37 16.27 -12.92 9.47
CA GLY A 37 16.40 -14.17 10.22
C GLY A 37 15.55 -15.29 9.62
N PRO A 38 15.89 -16.56 9.88
CA PRO A 38 15.14 -17.69 9.34
C PRO A 38 13.71 -17.76 9.87
N GLN A 39 12.88 -18.62 9.29
CA GLN A 39 11.54 -18.88 9.83
C GLN A 39 11.65 -19.42 11.26
N GLY A 40 10.74 -19.00 12.14
CA GLY A 40 10.75 -19.40 13.55
C GLY A 40 11.81 -18.72 14.44
N SER A 41 12.64 -17.82 13.90
CA SER A 41 13.72 -17.16 14.67
C SER A 41 13.28 -16.06 15.64
N GLY A 42 11.97 -15.95 15.94
CA GLY A 42 11.47 -14.93 16.87
C GLY A 42 11.25 -13.52 16.32
N LYS A 43 11.47 -13.25 15.02
CA LYS A 43 11.34 -11.87 14.45
C LYS A 43 10.02 -11.17 14.84
N THR A 44 8.90 -11.89 14.79
CA THR A 44 7.60 -11.33 15.16
C THR A 44 7.45 -11.21 16.68
N LEU A 45 7.65 -12.32 17.39
CA LEU A 45 7.34 -12.43 18.82
C LEU A 45 8.31 -11.63 19.69
N ASP A 46 9.61 -11.66 19.37
CA ASP A 46 10.67 -11.13 20.23
C ASP A 46 11.09 -9.70 19.85
N LEU A 47 10.77 -9.24 18.63
CA LEU A 47 11.18 -7.91 18.13
C LEU A 47 10.00 -7.05 17.69
N LEU A 48 9.24 -7.48 16.69
CA LEU A 48 8.17 -6.65 16.10
C LEU A 48 7.02 -6.38 17.08
N THR A 49 6.54 -7.42 17.78
CA THR A 49 5.42 -7.27 18.72
C THR A 49 5.79 -6.37 19.90
N PRO A 50 6.93 -6.58 20.60
CA PRO A 50 7.34 -5.68 21.68
C PRO A 50 7.53 -4.24 21.23
N ALA A 51 8.11 -4.02 20.04
CA ALA A 51 8.23 -2.67 19.47
C ALA A 51 6.86 -2.05 19.19
N LEU A 52 5.93 -2.79 18.57
CA LEU A 52 4.57 -2.31 18.31
C LEU A 52 3.81 -1.92 19.60
N LEU A 53 3.93 -2.74 20.65
CA LEU A 53 3.30 -2.47 21.94
C LEU A 53 3.91 -1.24 22.64
N ALA A 54 5.24 -1.08 22.56
CA ALA A 54 5.95 0.04 23.15
C ALA A 54 5.79 1.37 22.39
N ALA A 55 5.32 1.35 21.15
CA ALA A 55 5.21 2.55 20.32
C ALA A 55 4.24 3.59 20.96
N PRO A 56 4.69 4.84 21.20
CA PRO A 56 3.95 5.83 22.00
C PRO A 56 2.72 6.42 21.28
N GLY A 57 2.53 6.13 20.00
CA GLY A 57 1.48 6.70 19.16
C GLY A 57 0.85 5.70 18.19
N PRO A 58 0.12 6.18 17.17
CA PRO A 58 -0.46 5.32 16.13
C PRO A 58 0.59 4.46 15.45
N ALA A 59 0.20 3.25 15.06
CA ALA A 59 1.07 2.32 14.36
C ALA A 59 0.29 1.63 13.24
N LEU A 60 0.97 1.38 12.13
CA LEU A 60 0.49 0.54 11.04
C LEU A 60 1.40 -0.68 10.95
N VAL A 61 0.81 -1.86 10.96
CA VAL A 61 1.53 -3.13 10.89
C VAL A 61 0.93 -4.00 9.80
N THR A 62 1.78 -4.57 8.96
CA THR A 62 1.39 -5.57 7.96
C THR A 62 1.76 -6.95 8.48
N LEU A 63 0.76 -7.81 8.69
CA LEU A 63 0.95 -9.15 9.24
C LEU A 63 0.41 -10.18 8.26
N THR A 64 1.12 -11.30 8.14
CA THR A 64 0.72 -12.41 7.25
C THR A 64 0.00 -13.53 8.00
N LYS A 65 -0.10 -13.43 9.33
CA LYS A 65 -0.73 -14.43 10.21
C LYS A 65 -1.64 -13.75 11.21
N VAL A 66 -2.87 -14.24 11.33
CA VAL A 66 -3.84 -13.74 12.31
C VAL A 66 -3.31 -13.90 13.74
N ASN A 67 -2.60 -14.99 14.04
CA ASN A 67 -1.99 -15.19 15.36
C ASN A 67 -1.06 -14.04 15.76
N ASP A 68 -0.30 -13.47 14.82
CA ASP A 68 0.60 -12.35 15.09
C ASP A 68 -0.18 -11.06 15.41
N LEU A 69 -1.34 -10.86 14.76
CA LEU A 69 -2.26 -9.74 15.05
C LEU A 69 -2.82 -9.84 16.46
N LEU A 70 -3.24 -11.05 16.85
CA LEU A 70 -3.83 -11.32 18.16
C LEU A 70 -2.87 -11.08 19.32
N LEU A 71 -1.55 -11.11 19.09
CA LEU A 71 -0.55 -10.77 20.11
C LEU A 71 -0.58 -9.30 20.52
N SER A 72 -1.10 -8.40 19.67
CA SER A 72 -1.00 -6.96 19.88
C SER A 72 -2.34 -6.22 19.95
N ILE A 73 -3.38 -6.72 19.25
CA ILE A 73 -4.63 -5.97 19.06
C ILE A 73 -5.31 -5.59 20.38
N THR A 74 -5.37 -6.50 21.35
CA THR A 74 -6.02 -6.24 22.64
C THR A 74 -5.32 -5.15 23.42
N ASP A 75 -3.99 -5.17 23.49
CA ASP A 75 -3.21 -4.18 24.22
C ASP A 75 -3.28 -2.81 23.54
N ARG A 76 -3.16 -2.79 22.20
CA ARG A 76 -3.28 -1.57 21.39
C ARG A 76 -4.67 -0.94 21.43
N GLY A 77 -5.70 -1.73 21.68
CA GLY A 77 -7.09 -1.28 21.84
C GLY A 77 -7.52 -0.98 23.28
N ARG A 78 -6.64 -1.12 24.27
CA ARG A 78 -6.96 -0.76 25.68
C ARG A 78 -7.38 0.70 25.79
N ASP A 79 -8.14 0.99 26.84
CA ASP A 79 -8.65 2.33 27.16
C ASP A 79 -9.48 2.96 26.03
N GLY A 80 -10.12 2.13 25.19
CA GLY A 80 -10.98 2.59 24.09
C GLY A 80 -10.21 3.16 22.89
N ARG A 81 -8.90 2.88 22.79
CA ARG A 81 -8.10 3.30 21.63
C ARG A 81 -8.61 2.63 20.34
N PRO A 82 -8.78 3.37 19.23
CA PRO A 82 -9.27 2.79 18.00
C PRO A 82 -8.21 1.86 17.41
N VAL A 83 -8.62 0.64 17.09
CA VAL A 83 -7.85 -0.31 16.30
C VAL A 83 -8.76 -0.83 15.20
N LEU A 84 -8.26 -0.83 13.97
CA LEU A 84 -8.98 -1.29 12.79
C LEU A 84 -8.11 -2.27 12.02
N VAL A 85 -8.73 -3.29 11.43
CA VAL A 85 -8.07 -4.40 10.74
C VAL A 85 -8.51 -4.40 9.29
N LEU A 86 -7.58 -4.12 8.37
CA LEU A 86 -7.82 -4.32 6.94
C LEU A 86 -7.55 -5.79 6.61
N ASP A 87 -8.62 -6.55 6.39
CA ASP A 87 -8.54 -7.98 6.08
C ASP A 87 -9.39 -8.31 4.84
N PRO A 88 -8.85 -8.10 3.63
CA PRO A 88 -9.58 -8.34 2.38
C PRO A 88 -9.99 -9.82 2.17
N PHE A 89 -9.44 -10.75 2.96
CA PHE A 89 -9.68 -12.18 2.82
C PHE A 89 -10.57 -12.77 3.93
N GLY A 90 -10.99 -11.95 4.90
CA GLY A 90 -11.88 -12.39 6.00
C GLY A 90 -11.27 -13.47 6.90
N LEU A 91 -9.94 -13.46 7.09
CA LEU A 91 -9.20 -14.39 7.93
C LEU A 91 -9.34 -14.13 9.45
N ALA A 92 -9.72 -12.92 9.85
CA ALA A 92 -9.81 -12.48 11.24
C ALA A 92 -11.24 -12.02 11.63
N PRO A 93 -12.23 -12.94 11.56
CA PRO A 93 -13.62 -12.60 11.84
C PRO A 93 -13.83 -12.11 13.27
N GLY A 94 -14.71 -11.12 13.43
CA GLY A 94 -15.08 -10.55 14.74
C GLY A 94 -14.13 -9.47 15.27
N LEU A 95 -13.04 -9.16 14.56
CA LEU A 95 -12.20 -7.99 14.87
C LEU A 95 -12.77 -6.71 14.21
N PRO A 96 -12.46 -5.51 14.73
CA PRO A 96 -12.94 -4.27 14.14
C PRO A 96 -12.41 -4.08 12.71
N GLU A 97 -13.29 -4.06 11.73
CA GLU A 97 -12.92 -4.03 10.31
C GLU A 97 -12.56 -2.62 9.83
N LEU A 98 -11.50 -2.53 9.01
CA LEU A 98 -11.22 -1.37 8.17
C LEU A 98 -11.70 -1.64 6.75
N VAL A 99 -12.78 -1.00 6.33
CA VAL A 99 -13.18 -0.95 4.92
C VAL A 99 -12.62 0.32 4.30
N TRP A 100 -11.88 0.17 3.20
CA TRP A 100 -11.28 1.29 2.48
C TRP A 100 -11.77 1.32 1.02
N ASP A 101 -12.34 2.45 0.62
CA ASP A 101 -12.68 2.71 -0.77
C ASP A 101 -11.50 3.41 -1.49
N PRO A 102 -10.89 2.76 -2.51
CA PRO A 102 -9.80 3.34 -3.27
C PRO A 102 -10.24 4.49 -4.21
N ILE A 103 -11.54 4.66 -4.46
CA ILE A 103 -12.09 5.76 -5.28
C ILE A 103 -12.33 7.03 -4.44
N ALA A 104 -12.68 6.88 -3.16
CA ALA A 104 -13.02 8.00 -2.28
C ALA A 104 -11.96 9.13 -2.28
N GLY A 105 -12.31 10.31 -2.78
CA GLY A 105 -11.41 11.47 -2.87
C GLY A 105 -10.64 11.60 -4.19
N CYS A 106 -10.72 10.63 -5.11
CA CYS A 106 -10.10 10.71 -6.45
C CYS A 106 -10.75 11.75 -7.39
N ILE A 107 -11.69 12.56 -6.91
CA ILE A 107 -12.05 13.83 -7.55
C ILE A 107 -10.81 14.74 -7.64
N ASP A 108 -9.90 14.67 -6.66
CA ASP A 108 -8.56 15.27 -6.79
C ASP A 108 -7.69 14.39 -7.70
N PRO A 109 -7.29 14.89 -8.90
CA PRO A 109 -6.47 14.12 -9.83
C PRO A 109 -5.12 13.70 -9.23
N LYS A 110 -4.53 14.50 -8.35
CA LYS A 110 -3.24 14.17 -7.72
C LYS A 110 -3.37 12.97 -6.79
N LEU A 111 -4.52 12.84 -6.11
CA LEU A 111 -4.80 11.69 -5.27
C LEU A 111 -5.05 10.43 -6.12
N ALA A 112 -5.81 10.56 -7.22
CA ALA A 112 -6.04 9.47 -8.17
C ALA A 112 -4.73 8.92 -8.76
N GLU A 113 -3.83 9.81 -9.21
CA GLU A 113 -2.50 9.47 -9.71
C GLU A 113 -1.64 8.76 -8.65
N ARG A 114 -1.58 9.31 -7.43
CA ARG A 114 -0.78 8.71 -6.34
C ARG A 114 -1.27 7.31 -5.98
N ARG A 115 -2.59 7.09 -5.94
CA ARG A 115 -3.16 5.77 -5.67
C ARG A 115 -2.87 4.80 -6.81
N ALA A 116 -3.10 5.20 -8.06
CA ALA A 116 -2.82 4.37 -9.21
C ALA A 116 -1.35 3.90 -9.24
N LYS A 117 -0.41 4.81 -8.99
CA LYS A 117 1.03 4.46 -8.86
C LYS A 117 1.30 3.48 -7.72
N ALA A 118 0.62 3.62 -6.58
CA ALA A 118 0.78 2.68 -5.46
C ALA A 118 0.26 1.28 -5.83
N PHE A 119 -0.87 1.18 -6.54
CA PHE A 119 -1.41 -0.10 -7.02
C PHE A 119 -0.48 -0.79 -8.03
N THR A 120 0.15 -0.02 -8.93
CA THR A 120 1.04 -0.61 -9.95
C THR A 120 2.46 -0.83 -9.48
N ALA A 121 2.92 -0.18 -8.41
CA ALA A 121 4.27 -0.39 -7.88
C ALA A 121 4.55 -1.86 -7.52
N GLY A 122 3.53 -2.63 -7.14
CA GLY A 122 3.65 -4.06 -6.81
C GLY A 122 3.83 -5.00 -8.00
N THR A 123 3.64 -4.54 -9.24
CA THR A 123 3.76 -5.38 -10.44
C THR A 123 5.20 -5.51 -10.94
N VAL A 124 6.10 -4.60 -10.53
CA VAL A 124 7.52 -4.66 -10.84
C VAL A 124 8.21 -5.60 -9.84
N LYS A 125 8.26 -6.91 -10.16
CA LYS A 125 9.02 -7.89 -9.37
C LYS A 125 10.50 -7.51 -9.33
N GLY A 126 11.00 -7.16 -8.14
CA GLY A 126 12.40 -7.29 -7.75
C GLY A 126 13.40 -6.39 -8.49
N ALA A 127 13.66 -5.21 -7.93
CA ALA A 127 14.83 -4.38 -8.22
C ALA A 127 16.15 -5.02 -7.71
N VAL A 128 16.42 -6.29 -8.07
CA VAL A 128 17.69 -6.98 -7.79
C VAL A 128 18.29 -7.67 -9.02
N ALA A 129 17.68 -7.54 -10.20
CA ALA A 129 18.27 -8.04 -11.45
C ALA A 129 18.30 -6.92 -12.50
N SER A 130 19.46 -6.28 -12.65
CA SER A 130 19.76 -5.34 -13.72
C SER A 130 19.76 -6.06 -15.07
N GLY A 131 18.58 -6.19 -15.69
CA GLY A 131 18.38 -6.79 -17.01
C GLY A 131 17.22 -6.15 -17.77
N SER A 132 17.17 -6.35 -19.09
CA SER A 132 16.19 -5.74 -20.03
C SER A 132 14.71 -6.00 -19.69
N GLY A 133 14.39 -7.03 -18.89
CA GLY A 133 13.03 -7.28 -18.40
C GLY A 133 12.51 -6.23 -17.41
N ASP A 134 13.40 -5.52 -16.72
CA ASP A 134 13.04 -4.47 -15.75
C ASP A 134 12.50 -3.21 -16.45
N ALA A 135 13.02 -2.88 -17.63
CA ALA A 135 12.55 -1.73 -18.42
C ALA A 135 11.11 -1.93 -18.94
N ALA A 136 10.82 -3.13 -19.47
CA ALA A 136 9.47 -3.48 -19.92
C ALA A 136 8.47 -3.49 -18.76
N ALA A 137 8.83 -4.11 -17.62
CA ALA A 137 7.96 -4.15 -16.44
C ALA A 137 7.64 -2.74 -15.92
N ARG A 138 8.64 -1.85 -15.85
CA ARG A 138 8.44 -0.44 -15.45
C ARG A 138 7.57 0.32 -16.45
N PHE A 139 7.75 0.08 -17.75
CA PHE A 139 6.93 0.68 -18.79
C PHE A 139 5.46 0.27 -18.63
N TYR A 140 5.16 -1.03 -18.51
CA TYR A 140 3.80 -1.53 -18.31
C TYR A 140 3.19 -1.06 -16.98
N ALA A 141 3.98 -0.96 -15.90
CA ALA A 141 3.52 -0.39 -14.65
C ALA A 141 3.15 1.10 -14.78
N GLY A 142 3.88 1.83 -15.63
CA GLY A 142 3.59 3.21 -16.01
C GLY A 142 2.29 3.35 -16.80
N GLU A 143 2.10 2.57 -17.86
CA GLU A 143 0.85 2.58 -18.65
C GLU A 143 -0.35 2.13 -17.80
N SER A 144 -0.19 1.09 -16.98
CA SER A 144 -1.23 0.65 -16.05
C SER A 144 -1.61 1.75 -15.05
N ALA A 145 -0.64 2.55 -14.59
CA ALA A 145 -0.92 3.65 -13.67
C ALA A 145 -1.74 4.75 -14.36
N LYS A 146 -1.46 5.03 -15.64
CA LYS A 146 -2.24 5.99 -16.45
C LYS A 146 -3.69 5.53 -16.64
N VAL A 147 -3.90 4.25 -16.90
CA VAL A 147 -5.27 3.70 -17.02
C VAL A 147 -5.99 3.76 -15.66
N LEU A 148 -5.36 3.27 -14.60
CA LEU A 148 -5.97 3.25 -13.27
C LEU A 148 -6.26 4.65 -12.71
N GLN A 149 -5.37 5.63 -12.91
CA GLN A 149 -5.62 7.00 -12.43
C GLN A 149 -6.83 7.61 -13.14
N ALA A 150 -6.98 7.37 -14.44
CA ALA A 150 -8.08 7.85 -15.25
C ALA A 150 -9.40 7.21 -14.81
N PHE A 151 -9.40 5.90 -14.58
CA PHE A 151 -10.57 5.17 -14.07
C PHE A 151 -10.97 5.61 -12.66
N PHE A 152 -10.02 5.75 -11.73
CA PHE A 152 -10.30 6.27 -10.38
C PHE A 152 -10.92 7.67 -10.43
N HIS A 153 -10.37 8.56 -11.27
CA HIS A 153 -10.87 9.91 -11.40
C HIS A 153 -12.26 9.95 -12.03
N ALA A 154 -12.47 9.26 -13.16
CA ALA A 154 -13.78 9.17 -13.82
C ALA A 154 -14.87 8.58 -12.90
N ALA A 155 -14.55 7.51 -12.17
CA ALA A 155 -15.47 6.92 -11.19
C ALA A 155 -15.83 7.91 -10.07
N ALA A 156 -14.82 8.61 -9.53
CA ALA A 156 -15.05 9.56 -8.43
C ALA A 156 -15.87 10.79 -8.87
N LEU A 157 -15.65 11.30 -10.09
CA LEU A 157 -16.41 12.44 -10.64
C LEU A 157 -17.90 12.13 -10.80
N THR A 158 -18.23 10.88 -11.10
CA THR A 158 -19.61 10.45 -11.39
C THR A 158 -20.24 9.60 -10.28
N GLY A 159 -19.56 9.44 -9.15
CA GLY A 159 -20.05 8.67 -8.01
C GLY A 159 -20.20 7.17 -8.27
N ARG A 160 -19.38 6.59 -9.17
CA ARG A 160 -19.40 5.14 -9.47
C ARG A 160 -18.72 4.34 -8.36
N SER A 161 -19.18 3.10 -8.18
CA SER A 161 -18.62 2.15 -7.22
C SER A 161 -17.34 1.49 -7.73
N LEU A 162 -16.61 0.84 -6.82
CA LEU A 162 -15.47 0.00 -7.18
C LEU A 162 -15.87 -1.15 -8.10
N GLU A 163 -17.06 -1.70 -7.93
CA GLU A 163 -17.60 -2.74 -8.82
C GLU A 163 -17.74 -2.24 -10.26
N GLN A 164 -18.27 -1.03 -10.48
CA GLN A 164 -18.34 -0.45 -11.82
C GLN A 164 -16.94 -0.21 -12.40
N MET A 165 -16.00 0.28 -11.59
CA MET A 165 -14.62 0.45 -12.02
C MET A 165 -13.98 -0.89 -12.41
N LEU A 166 -14.26 -1.98 -11.68
CA LEU A 166 -13.75 -3.31 -12.00
C LEU A 166 -14.31 -3.84 -13.33
N HIS A 167 -15.53 -3.45 -13.72
CA HIS A 167 -16.05 -3.75 -15.06
C HIS A 167 -15.22 -3.06 -16.16
N TRP A 168 -14.82 -1.80 -15.96
CA TRP A 168 -13.92 -1.11 -16.88
C TRP A 168 -12.54 -1.79 -16.93
N VAL A 169 -12.00 -2.22 -15.79
CA VAL A 169 -10.72 -2.94 -15.72
C VAL A 169 -10.79 -4.31 -16.40
N ALA A 170 -11.93 -5.00 -16.37
CA ALA A 170 -12.10 -6.31 -16.97
C ALA A 170 -12.02 -6.29 -18.51
N ASN A 171 -12.44 -5.20 -19.14
CA ASN A 171 -12.28 -5.00 -20.58
C ASN A 171 -11.95 -3.53 -20.92
N PRO A 172 -10.71 -3.10 -20.65
CA PRO A 172 -10.34 -1.68 -20.72
C PRO A 172 -10.49 -1.07 -22.11
N SER A 173 -10.13 -1.79 -23.16
CA SER A 173 -10.20 -1.30 -24.54
C SER A 173 -11.64 -1.15 -25.07
N ALA A 174 -12.62 -1.82 -24.45
CA ALA A 174 -14.03 -1.70 -24.80
C ALA A 174 -14.79 -0.71 -23.89
N ALA A 175 -14.18 -0.28 -22.79
CA ALA A 175 -14.79 0.65 -21.83
C ALA A 175 -14.63 2.10 -22.32
N THR A 176 -15.61 2.60 -23.08
CA THR A 176 -15.60 4.00 -23.57
C THR A 176 -16.04 5.01 -22.51
N GLU A 177 -16.84 4.57 -21.53
CA GLU A 177 -17.44 5.42 -20.50
C GLU A 177 -16.42 6.30 -19.75
N PRO A 178 -15.26 5.80 -19.27
CA PRO A 178 -14.30 6.63 -18.56
C PRO A 178 -13.71 7.74 -19.43
N GLU A 179 -13.46 7.46 -20.71
CA GLU A 179 -12.95 8.45 -21.65
C GLU A 179 -13.99 9.54 -21.93
N GLU A 180 -15.26 9.16 -22.13
CA GLU A 180 -16.37 10.09 -22.31
C GLU A 180 -16.58 10.98 -21.07
N ILE A 181 -16.46 10.41 -19.86
CA ILE A 181 -16.53 11.17 -18.62
C ILE A 181 -15.39 12.20 -18.56
N LEU A 182 -14.15 11.78 -18.83
CA LEU A 182 -12.98 12.67 -18.74
C LEU A 182 -12.99 13.77 -19.81
N ALA A 183 -13.56 13.52 -20.98
CA ALA A 183 -13.69 14.52 -22.04
C ALA A 183 -14.75 15.59 -21.75
N ASN A 184 -15.84 15.22 -21.07
CA ASN A 184 -17.03 16.07 -20.95
C ASN A 184 -17.27 16.63 -19.53
N HIS A 185 -16.70 16.03 -18.49
CA HIS A 185 -17.00 16.43 -17.12
C HIS A 185 -16.26 17.73 -16.74
N PRO A 186 -16.93 18.78 -16.22
CA PRO A 186 -16.31 20.09 -15.94
C PRO A 186 -15.12 20.07 -14.96
N HIS A 187 -15.09 19.08 -14.08
CA HIS A 187 -14.02 18.89 -13.10
C HIS A 187 -12.98 17.84 -13.50
N ALA A 188 -13.04 17.33 -14.73
CA ALA A 188 -12.05 16.39 -15.22
C ALA A 188 -10.67 17.06 -15.32
N ALA A 189 -9.63 16.30 -14.96
CA ALA A 189 -8.26 16.69 -15.18
C ALA A 189 -8.01 16.94 -16.68
N PRO A 190 -7.43 18.10 -17.07
CA PRO A 190 -7.21 18.41 -18.47
C PRO A 190 -6.39 17.35 -19.19
N PHE A 191 -6.82 16.99 -20.41
CA PHE A 191 -6.14 16.05 -21.32
C PHE A 191 -6.05 14.59 -20.81
N TRP A 192 -6.75 14.24 -19.73
CA TRP A 192 -6.73 12.87 -19.21
C TRP A 192 -7.53 11.87 -20.06
N ASP A 193 -8.47 12.35 -20.85
CA ASP A 193 -9.13 11.61 -21.93
C ASP A 193 -8.11 11.14 -22.98
N GLY A 194 -7.26 12.04 -23.47
CA GLY A 194 -6.20 11.72 -24.43
C GLY A 194 -5.10 10.84 -23.82
N LEU A 195 -4.76 11.06 -22.55
CA LEU A 195 -3.83 10.21 -21.80
C LEU A 195 -4.36 8.78 -21.67
N LEU A 196 -5.64 8.60 -21.32
CA LEU A 196 -6.27 7.30 -21.21
C LEU A 196 -6.31 6.59 -22.58
N ARG A 197 -6.76 7.30 -23.62
CA ARG A 197 -6.78 6.78 -24.99
C ARG A 197 -5.39 6.33 -25.44
N GLY A 198 -4.36 7.13 -25.17
CA GLY A 198 -2.97 6.80 -25.49
C GLY A 198 -2.45 5.58 -24.73
N ALA A 199 -2.84 5.41 -23.47
CA ALA A 199 -2.43 4.26 -22.66
C ALA A 199 -3.14 2.95 -23.07
N LEU A 200 -4.40 3.03 -23.51
CA LEU A 200 -5.19 1.86 -23.94
C LEU A 200 -4.91 1.41 -25.38
N HIS A 201 -4.63 2.36 -26.27
CA HIS A 201 -4.54 2.12 -27.73
C HIS A 201 -3.17 2.45 -28.32
N GLY A 202 -2.21 2.92 -27.51
CA GLY A 202 -0.85 3.22 -27.95
C GLY A 202 -0.03 1.96 -28.30
N ASP A 203 0.68 2.05 -29.42
CA ASP A 203 1.60 1.11 -30.08
C ASP A 203 1.19 -0.38 -30.05
N ASP A 204 0.99 -0.98 -31.23
CA ASP A 204 0.45 -2.34 -31.47
C ASP A 204 1.23 -3.48 -30.76
N ARG A 205 2.41 -3.18 -30.18
CA ARG A 205 3.19 -4.11 -29.34
C ARG A 205 2.76 -4.12 -27.85
N THR A 206 1.99 -3.13 -27.39
CA THR A 206 1.67 -2.90 -25.96
C THR A 206 0.27 -3.40 -25.59
N ALA A 207 -0.72 -3.21 -26.48
CA ALA A 207 -2.10 -3.60 -26.22
C ALA A 207 -2.33 -5.13 -26.19
N GLY A 208 -1.48 -5.91 -26.88
CA GLY A 208 -1.64 -7.36 -27.02
C GLY A 208 -1.18 -8.21 -25.81
N ASN A 209 -0.37 -7.67 -24.89
CA ASN A 209 0.24 -8.45 -23.80
C ASN A 209 -0.48 -8.36 -22.45
N THR A 210 -1.51 -7.52 -22.33
CA THR A 210 -2.27 -7.36 -21.07
C THR A 210 -3.23 -8.54 -20.81
N ILE A 211 -3.53 -9.36 -21.83
CA ILE A 211 -4.59 -10.39 -21.74
C ILE A 211 -4.10 -11.83 -21.51
N THR A 212 -2.79 -12.10 -21.56
CA THR A 212 -2.29 -13.47 -21.39
C THR A 212 -0.96 -13.50 -20.67
N THR A 213 -0.97 -13.68 -19.35
CA THR A 213 0.11 -14.40 -18.67
C THR A 213 -0.45 -15.16 -17.49
N VAL A 214 -0.78 -16.43 -17.76
CA VAL A 214 -0.81 -17.50 -16.75
C VAL A 214 0.63 -17.93 -16.50
#